data_AF-A0A3Q2VT15-F1
#
_entry.id   AF-A0A3Q2VT15-F1
#
_cell.length_a   1.000
_cell.length_b   1.000
_cell.length_c   1.000
_cell.angle_alpha   90.00
_cell.angle_beta   90.00
_cell.angle_gamma   90.00
#
_symmetry.space_group_name_H-M   'P 1'
#
loop_
_entity.id
_entity.type
_entity.pdbx_description
1 polymer ?
#
loop_
_entity_poly.entity_id
_entity_poly.type
_entity_poly.pdbx_seq_one_letter_code
_entity_poly.pdbx_strand_id
1 'polypeptide(L)'
;MLEGYSPVTQALLGTLFTWGLTAAGAALVFIFSSRQKRILDGSLGFAAGVMLAASYWSLLAPAIDMAEDSGKYGSFAFVPVAVGFTLGAAFVYFADLAMPFLVGTLTHTVFYVSWRAQKILLDLLKLKLNLTLPNYHVRRPAVLDLWASFPYKRGP
;
A
#
# COMPACT_ATOMS: atom_id res chain seq x y z
N MET A 1 11.98 27.38 16.07
CA MET A 1 10.89 27.37 17.08
C MET A 1 10.31 28.77 17.10
N LEU A 2 8.99 28.94 17.04
CA LEU A 2 8.40 30.27 17.06
C LEU A 2 8.54 30.83 18.48
N GLU A 3 9.36 31.88 18.64
CA GLU A 3 9.57 32.52 19.94
C GLU A 3 8.25 33.10 20.47
N GLY A 4 7.88 32.71 21.70
CA GLY A 4 6.71 33.24 22.40
C GLY A 4 5.42 32.41 22.37
N TYR A 5 5.38 31.26 21.66
CA TYR A 5 4.20 30.38 21.64
C TYR A 5 4.36 29.16 22.54
N SER A 6 3.25 28.73 23.17
CA SER A 6 3.27 27.54 24.02
C SER A 6 3.60 26.28 23.19
N PRO A 7 4.36 25.31 23.73
CA PRO A 7 4.71 24.07 23.03
C PRO A 7 3.49 23.32 22.46
N VAL A 8 2.35 23.41 23.15
CA VAL A 8 1.08 22.81 22.74
C VAL A 8 0.52 23.48 21.48
N THR A 9 0.57 24.80 21.39
CA THR A 9 0.11 25.54 20.20
C THR A 9 0.99 25.24 18.99
N GLN A 10 2.30 25.12 19.20
CA GLN A 10 3.24 24.76 18.13
C GLN A 10 3.02 23.32 17.64
N ALA A 11 2.75 22.38 18.55
CA ALA A 11 2.40 21.01 18.19
C ALA A 11 1.05 20.93 17.43
N LEU A 12 0.04 21.69 17.86
CA LEU A 12 -1.24 21.78 17.15
C LEU A 12 -1.09 22.35 15.74
N LEU A 13 -0.33 23.42 15.56
CA LEU A 13 -0.09 23.99 14.24
C LEU A 13 0.73 23.03 13.35
N GLY A 14 1.74 22.36 13.91
CA GLY A 14 2.53 21.38 13.17
C GLY A 14 1.72 20.15 12.75
N THR A 15 0.84 19.65 13.61
CA THR A 15 -0.05 18.52 13.31
C THR A 15 -1.13 18.90 12.31
N LEU A 16 -1.79 20.05 12.47
CA LEU A 16 -2.75 20.56 11.47
C LEU A 16 -2.09 20.81 10.12
N PHE A 17 -0.86 21.30 10.10
CA PHE A 17 -0.12 21.50 8.85
C PHE A 17 0.21 20.17 8.15
N THR A 18 0.71 19.17 8.87
CA THR A 18 1.01 17.84 8.29
C THR A 18 -0.25 17.12 7.80
N TRP A 19 -1.35 17.20 8.55
CA TRP A 19 -2.64 16.68 8.12
C TRP A 19 -3.22 17.47 6.94
N GLY A 20 -3.05 18.79 6.93
CA GLY A 20 -3.46 19.67 5.84
C GLY A 20 -2.75 19.37 4.53
N LEU A 21 -1.43 19.16 4.56
CA LEU A 21 -0.65 18.71 3.40
C LEU A 21 -1.11 17.33 2.91
N THR A 22 -1.42 16.41 3.82
CA THR A 22 -1.94 15.07 3.47
C THR A 22 -3.31 15.18 2.79
N ALA A 23 -4.22 15.98 3.36
CA ALA A 23 -5.53 16.24 2.79
C ALA A 23 -5.44 16.95 1.43
N ALA A 24 -4.53 17.92 1.28
CA ALA A 24 -4.28 18.60 0.01
C ALA A 24 -3.74 17.63 -1.06
N GLY A 25 -2.79 16.75 -0.70
CA GLY A 25 -2.26 15.71 -1.58
C GLY A 25 -3.35 14.73 -2.04
N ALA A 26 -4.21 14.29 -1.12
CA ALA A 26 -5.35 13.44 -1.44
C ALA A 26 -6.41 14.17 -2.28
N ALA A 27 -6.63 15.47 -2.04
CA ALA A 27 -7.59 16.28 -2.78
C ALA A 27 -7.23 16.39 -4.28
N LEU A 28 -5.94 16.39 -4.63
CA LEU A 28 -5.49 16.39 -6.02
C LEU A 28 -6.03 15.20 -6.83
N VAL A 29 -6.30 14.06 -6.18
CA VAL A 29 -6.88 12.87 -6.84
C VAL A 29 -8.30 13.12 -7.37
N PHE A 30 -9.06 14.07 -6.79
CA PHE A 30 -10.39 14.43 -7.30
C PHE A 30 -10.32 15.29 -8.57
N ILE A 31 -9.23 16.03 -8.76
CA ILE A 31 -9.00 16.85 -9.96
C ILE A 31 -8.43 15.99 -11.09
N PHE A 32 -7.56 15.02 -10.77
CA PHE A 32 -6.95 14.11 -11.74
C PHE A 32 -7.70 12.77 -11.80
N SER A 33 -8.56 12.61 -12.81
CA SER A 33 -9.28 11.36 -13.04
C SER A 33 -8.32 10.17 -13.23
N SER A 34 -8.53 9.09 -12.47
CA SER A 34 -7.83 7.78 -12.44
C SER A 34 -7.58 7.12 -13.81
N ARG A 35 -8.11 7.68 -14.91
CA ARG A 35 -8.04 7.11 -16.26
C ARG A 35 -6.66 7.23 -16.92
N GLN A 36 -5.72 8.01 -16.35
CA GLN A 36 -4.42 8.27 -16.96
C GLN A 36 -3.27 7.69 -16.12
N LYS A 37 -2.87 6.45 -16.41
CA LYS A 37 -1.76 5.75 -15.74
C LYS A 37 -0.49 6.60 -15.62
N ARG A 38 -0.18 7.43 -16.61
CA ARG A 38 1.01 8.30 -16.61
C ARG A 38 1.05 9.30 -15.45
N ILE A 39 -0.10 9.81 -15.00
CA ILE A 39 -0.17 10.76 -13.89
C ILE A 39 0.03 10.03 -12.56
N LEU A 40 -0.54 8.82 -12.44
CA LEU A 40 -0.34 7.96 -11.27
C LEU A 40 1.12 7.50 -11.15
N ASP A 41 1.74 7.09 -12.25
CA ASP A 41 3.16 6.71 -12.27
C ASP A 41 4.04 7.92 -11.93
N GLY A 42 3.65 9.12 -12.37
CA GLY A 42 4.31 10.38 -12.02
C GLY A 42 4.20 10.73 -10.53
N SER A 43 3.04 10.55 -9.91
CA SER A 43 2.86 10.83 -8.48
C SER A 43 3.58 9.82 -7.59
N LEU A 44 3.58 8.54 -7.97
CA LEU A 44 4.38 7.49 -7.32
C LEU A 44 5.88 7.80 -7.40
N GLY A 45 6.37 8.22 -8.58
CA GLY A 45 7.75 8.67 -8.75
C GLY A 45 8.09 9.91 -7.93
N PHE A 46 7.18 10.90 -7.85
CA PHE A 46 7.37 12.09 -7.02
C PHE A 46 7.47 11.73 -5.53
N ALA A 47 6.56 10.88 -5.03
CA ALA A 47 6.58 10.43 -3.64
C ALA A 47 7.88 9.68 -3.31
N ALA A 48 8.33 8.78 -4.20
CA ALA A 48 9.61 8.10 -4.05
C ALA A 48 10.79 9.09 -4.02
N GLY A 49 10.78 10.11 -4.89
CA GLY A 49 11.82 11.15 -4.93
C GLY A 49 11.90 11.98 -3.65
N VAL A 50 10.76 12.44 -3.12
CA VAL A 50 10.70 13.20 -1.86
C VAL A 50 11.25 12.37 -0.69
N MET A 51 10.90 11.09 -0.63
CA MET A 51 11.36 10.17 0.42
C MET A 51 12.89 9.95 0.35
N LEU A 52 13.45 9.78 -0.85
CA LEU A 52 14.90 9.63 -1.04
C LEU A 52 15.66 10.90 -0.66
N ALA A 53 15.17 12.08 -1.05
CA ALA A 53 15.81 13.35 -0.75
C ALA A 53 15.84 13.63 0.77
N ALA A 54 14.69 13.42 1.45
CA ALA A 54 14.60 13.55 2.90
C ALA A 54 15.56 12.59 3.62
N SER A 55 15.64 11.34 3.15
CA SER A 55 16.56 10.34 3.71
C SER A 55 18.03 10.76 3.56
N TYR A 56 18.43 11.35 2.43
CA TYR A 56 19.81 11.82 2.23
C TYR A 56 20.15 12.96 3.19
N TRP A 57 19.31 13.98 3.30
CA TRP A 57 19.61 15.20 4.06
C TRP A 57 19.46 14.98 5.57
N SER A 58 18.47 14.21 5.98
CA SER A 58 18.18 13.98 7.40
C SER A 58 18.96 12.82 8.01
N LEU A 59 19.42 11.84 7.23
CA LEU A 59 20.10 10.65 7.77
C LEU A 59 21.49 10.45 7.18
N LEU A 60 21.64 10.53 5.87
CA LEU A 60 22.87 10.09 5.20
C LEU A 60 24.01 11.12 5.32
N ALA A 61 23.70 12.41 5.17
CA ALA A 61 24.65 13.51 5.41
C ALA A 61 25.17 13.52 6.87
N PRO A 62 24.32 13.59 7.92
CA PRO A 62 24.82 13.53 9.29
C PRO A 62 25.51 12.19 9.64
N ALA A 63 25.12 11.07 9.01
CA ALA A 63 25.82 9.80 9.21
C ALA A 63 27.25 9.79 8.64
N ILE A 64 27.50 10.51 7.54
CA ILE A 64 28.85 10.67 6.98
C ILE A 64 29.71 11.52 7.92
N ASP A 65 29.19 12.65 8.40
CA ASP A 65 29.89 13.52 9.34
C ASP A 65 30.28 12.75 10.63
N MET A 66 29.37 11.96 11.18
CA MET A 66 29.65 11.10 12.34
C MET A 66 30.69 10.00 12.05
N ALA A 67 30.74 9.48 10.82
CA ALA A 67 31.72 8.48 10.41
C ALA A 67 33.12 9.09 10.21
N GLU A 68 33.21 10.35 9.76
CA GLU A 68 34.46 11.11 9.65
C GLU A 68 35.03 11.43 11.04
N ASP A 69 34.20 11.90 11.98
CA ASP A 69 34.62 12.22 13.36
C ASP A 69 35.09 11.00 14.16
N SER A 70 34.64 9.80 13.78
CA SER A 70 34.98 8.55 14.46
C SER A 70 36.44 8.09 14.24
N GLY A 71 37.19 8.72 13.32
CA GLY A 71 38.65 8.61 13.19
C GLY A 71 39.25 7.23 12.87
N LYS A 72 38.45 6.15 12.80
CA LYS A 72 38.91 4.76 12.56
C LYS A 72 39.16 4.42 11.09
N TYR A 73 38.64 5.23 10.17
CA TYR A 73 38.80 5.11 8.73
C TYR A 73 38.88 6.54 8.19
N GLY A 74 40.04 7.00 7.72
CA GLY A 74 40.23 8.37 7.22
C GLY A 74 39.38 8.68 5.97
N SER A 75 39.99 8.89 4.80
CA SER A 75 39.30 9.24 3.53
C SER A 75 38.23 8.24 3.01
N PHE A 76 37.90 7.19 3.78
CA PHE A 76 36.91 6.16 3.48
C PHE A 76 35.68 6.18 4.40
N ALA A 77 35.40 7.29 5.09
CA ALA A 77 34.24 7.44 5.98
C ALA A 77 32.87 7.17 5.31
N PHE A 78 32.78 7.30 3.98
CA PHE A 78 31.59 6.93 3.21
C PHE A 78 31.31 5.41 3.18
N VAL A 79 32.32 4.57 3.41
CA VAL A 79 32.21 3.10 3.31
C VAL A 79 31.23 2.51 4.32
N PRO A 80 31.32 2.78 5.64
CA PRO A 80 30.36 2.24 6.60
C PRO A 80 28.93 2.72 6.34
N VAL A 81 28.74 3.97 5.92
CA VAL A 81 27.42 4.52 5.59
C VAL A 81 26.84 3.85 4.34
N ALA A 82 27.66 3.68 3.29
CA ALA A 82 27.25 3.00 2.06
C ALA A 82 26.91 1.52 2.33
N VAL A 83 27.75 0.80 3.10
CA VAL A 83 27.49 -0.59 3.47
C VAL A 83 26.19 -0.72 4.26
N GLY A 84 25.96 0.16 5.25
CA GLY A 84 24.73 0.19 6.03
C GLY A 84 23.49 0.48 5.18
N PHE A 85 23.58 1.46 4.27
CA PHE A 85 22.50 1.81 3.35
C PHE A 85 22.19 0.66 2.37
N THR A 86 23.23 0.02 1.79
CA THR A 86 23.05 -1.14 0.90
C THR A 86 22.45 -2.35 1.63
N LEU A 87 22.88 -2.62 2.87
CA LEU A 87 22.27 -3.66 3.71
C LEU A 87 20.79 -3.38 4.00
N GLY A 88 20.45 -2.13 4.33
CA GLY A 88 19.07 -1.71 4.55
C GLY A 88 18.21 -1.84 3.27
N ALA A 89 18.74 -1.42 2.13
CA ALA A 89 18.07 -1.57 0.84
C ALA A 89 17.87 -3.06 0.46
N ALA A 90 18.88 -3.90 0.68
CA ALA A 90 18.79 -5.34 0.45
C ALA A 90 17.74 -6.00 1.38
N PHE A 91 17.64 -5.55 2.63
CA PHE A 91 16.61 -6.01 3.55
C PHE A 91 15.20 -5.67 3.07
N VAL A 92 14.96 -4.42 2.65
CA VAL A 92 13.64 -4.00 2.11
C VAL A 92 13.32 -4.77 0.83
N TYR A 93 14.29 -4.97 -0.05
CA TYR A 93 14.12 -5.78 -1.26
C TYR A 93 13.73 -7.23 -0.94
N PHE A 94 14.38 -7.85 0.06
CA PHE A 94 14.03 -9.20 0.49
C PHE A 94 12.64 -9.27 1.11
N ALA A 95 12.25 -8.26 1.88
CA ALA A 95 10.89 -8.15 2.42
C ALA A 95 9.84 -8.03 1.31
N ASP A 96 10.12 -7.24 0.26
CA ASP A 96 9.24 -7.12 -0.91
C ASP A 96 9.15 -8.44 -1.69
N LEU A 97 10.24 -9.21 -1.76
CA LEU A 97 10.23 -10.55 -2.35
C LEU A 97 9.45 -11.57 -1.50
N ALA A 98 9.42 -11.39 -0.18
CA ALA A 98 8.66 -12.24 0.74
C ALA A 98 7.14 -11.94 0.71
N MET A 99 6.75 -10.69 0.44
CA MET A 99 5.34 -10.25 0.37
C MET A 99 4.43 -11.12 -0.51
N PRO A 100 4.77 -11.47 -1.78
CA PRO A 100 3.90 -12.32 -2.61
C PRO A 100 3.69 -13.72 -2.03
N PHE A 101 4.64 -14.27 -1.26
CA PHE A 101 4.48 -15.58 -0.62
C PHE A 101 3.47 -15.55 0.53
N LEU A 102 3.48 -14.48 1.34
CA LEU A 102 2.51 -14.28 2.42
C LEU A 102 1.13 -13.89 1.88
N VAL A 103 1.08 -12.89 1.00
CA VAL A 103 -0.18 -12.34 0.48
C VAL A 103 -0.85 -13.31 -0.48
N GLY A 104 -0.10 -13.96 -1.40
CA GLY A 104 -0.66 -14.90 -2.36
C GLY A 104 -1.38 -16.06 -1.68
N THR A 105 -0.77 -16.65 -0.65
CA THR A 105 -1.34 -17.79 0.08
C THR A 105 -2.60 -17.41 0.87
N LEU A 106 -2.59 -16.23 1.49
CA LEU A 106 -3.74 -15.72 2.26
C LEU A 106 -4.90 -15.30 1.35
N THR A 107 -4.63 -14.61 0.23
CA THR A 107 -5.66 -14.18 -0.72
C THR A 107 -6.35 -15.36 -1.39
N HIS A 108 -5.60 -16.39 -1.81
CA HIS A 108 -6.22 -17.60 -2.34
C HIS A 108 -7.10 -18.26 -1.28
N THR A 109 -6.61 -18.47 -0.07
CA THR A 109 -7.38 -19.18 0.96
C THR A 109 -8.67 -18.44 1.34
N VAL A 110 -8.59 -17.12 1.56
CA VAL A 110 -9.75 -16.29 1.93
C VAL A 110 -10.78 -16.21 0.79
N PHE A 111 -10.32 -16.04 -0.46
CA PHE A 111 -11.22 -15.99 -1.61
C PHE A 111 -11.92 -17.34 -1.86
N TYR A 112 -11.19 -18.46 -1.75
CA TYR A 112 -11.76 -19.80 -1.91
C TYR A 112 -12.79 -20.14 -0.82
N VAL A 113 -12.52 -19.80 0.44
CA VAL A 113 -13.46 -20.02 1.56
C VAL A 113 -14.73 -19.16 1.41
N SER A 114 -14.57 -17.88 1.07
CA SER A 114 -15.69 -16.96 0.82
C SER A 114 -16.60 -17.47 -0.32
N TRP A 115 -16.01 -17.88 -1.44
CA TRP A 115 -16.75 -18.37 -2.60
C TRP A 115 -17.49 -19.69 -2.31
N ARG A 116 -16.87 -20.61 -1.57
CA ARG A 116 -17.48 -21.90 -1.22
C ARG A 116 -18.68 -21.72 -0.28
N ALA A 117 -18.59 -20.79 0.67
CA ALA A 117 -19.72 -20.44 1.54
C ALA A 117 -20.90 -19.84 0.74
N GLN A 118 -20.63 -18.94 -0.21
CA GLN A 118 -21.67 -18.36 -1.07
C GLN A 118 -22.35 -19.41 -1.95
N LYS A 119 -21.57 -20.34 -2.53
CA LYS A 119 -22.12 -21.43 -3.35
C LYS A 119 -23.05 -22.34 -2.55
N ILE A 120 -22.63 -22.77 -1.35
CA ILE A 120 -23.44 -23.63 -0.47
C ILE A 120 -24.73 -22.92 -0.07
N LEU A 121 -24.67 -21.63 0.28
CA LEU A 121 -25.86 -20.85 0.62
C LEU A 121 -26.84 -20.77 -0.54
N LEU A 122 -26.35 -20.56 -1.77
CA LEU A 122 -27.18 -20.54 -2.98
C LEU A 122 -27.83 -21.89 -3.27
N ASP A 123 -27.11 -22.99 -3.08
CA ASP A 123 -27.64 -24.34 -3.30
C ASP A 123 -28.69 -24.70 -2.24
N LEU A 124 -28.47 -24.30 -0.99
CA LEU A 124 -29.47 -24.45 0.09
C LEU A 124 -30.70 -23.57 -0.15
N LEU A 125 -30.51 -22.34 -0.64
CA LEU A 125 -31.62 -21.46 -0.99
C LEU A 125 -32.46 -22.08 -2.10
N LYS A 126 -31.83 -22.59 -3.16
CA LYS A 126 -32.52 -23.28 -4.27
C LYS A 126 -33.25 -24.54 -3.80
N LEU A 127 -32.65 -25.33 -2.92
CA LEU A 127 -33.26 -26.53 -2.34
C LEU A 127 -34.50 -26.17 -1.51
N LYS A 128 -34.40 -25.16 -0.63
CA LYS A 128 -35.55 -24.62 0.11
C LYS A 128 -36.63 -24.09 -0.82
N LEU A 129 -36.24 -23.36 -1.87
CA LEU A 129 -37.19 -22.79 -2.82
C LEU A 129 -37.96 -23.88 -3.57
N ASN A 130 -37.28 -24.95 -3.99
CA ASN A 130 -37.87 -26.07 -4.71
C ASN A 130 -38.81 -26.92 -3.84
N LEU A 131 -38.53 -27.02 -2.53
CA LEU A 131 -39.39 -27.71 -1.56
C LEU A 131 -40.64 -26.90 -1.20
N THR A 132 -40.55 -25.57 -1.17
CA THR A 132 -41.68 -24.70 -0.85
C THR A 132 -42.56 -24.37 -2.07
N LEU A 133 -42.00 -24.33 -3.28
CA LEU A 133 -42.72 -24.02 -4.52
C LEU A 133 -42.27 -24.95 -5.66
N PRO A 134 -42.95 -26.08 -5.91
CA PRO A 134 -42.51 -27.13 -6.84
C PRO A 134 -42.52 -26.71 -8.34
N ASN A 135 -42.99 -25.51 -8.68
CA ASN A 135 -43.04 -24.97 -10.04
C ASN A 135 -42.39 -23.58 -10.18
N TYR A 136 -41.45 -23.21 -9.29
CA TYR A 136 -40.79 -21.91 -9.38
C TYR A 136 -39.66 -21.92 -10.43
N HIS A 137 -39.94 -21.41 -11.63
CA HIS A 137 -38.90 -21.06 -12.60
C HIS A 137 -38.14 -19.82 -12.13
N VAL A 138 -36.93 -20.03 -11.60
CA VAL A 138 -36.01 -18.96 -11.21
C VAL A 138 -35.63 -18.16 -12.46
N ARG A 139 -36.18 -16.95 -12.65
CA ARG A 139 -35.53 -15.95 -13.52
C ARG A 139 -34.17 -15.67 -12.90
N ARG A 140 -33.09 -15.92 -13.64
CA ARG A 140 -31.73 -15.62 -13.19
C ARG A 140 -31.67 -14.16 -12.74
N PRO A 141 -31.31 -13.87 -11.48
CA PRO A 141 -31.05 -12.49 -11.08
C PRO A 141 -29.86 -11.99 -11.91
N ALA A 142 -29.99 -10.80 -12.51
CA ALA A 142 -28.96 -10.16 -13.34
C ALA A 142 -27.58 -10.10 -12.66
N VAL A 143 -27.56 -10.14 -11.33
CA VAL A 143 -26.36 -10.29 -10.50
C VAL A 143 -25.55 -11.54 -10.90
N LEU A 144 -26.17 -12.71 -11.11
CA LEU A 144 -25.44 -13.92 -11.48
C LEU A 144 -24.78 -13.84 -12.87
N ASP A 145 -25.39 -13.11 -13.81
CA ASP A 145 -24.80 -12.88 -15.13
C ASP A 145 -23.65 -11.85 -15.05
N LEU A 146 -23.79 -10.87 -14.16
CA LEU A 146 -22.71 -9.93 -13.82
C LEU A 146 -21.53 -10.63 -13.12
N TRP A 147 -21.78 -11.66 -12.30
CA TRP A 147 -20.73 -12.45 -11.65
C TRP A 147 -20.09 -13.48 -12.59
N ALA A 148 -20.81 -13.96 -13.60
CA ALA A 148 -20.28 -14.85 -14.64
C ALA A 148 -19.42 -14.13 -15.69
N SER A 149 -19.56 -12.81 -15.82
CA SER A 149 -18.73 -11.99 -16.72
C SER A 149 -17.36 -11.63 -16.12
N PHE A 150 -17.13 -11.86 -14.82
CA PHE A 150 -15.81 -11.75 -14.22
C PHE A 150 -14.93 -12.92 -14.70
N PRO A 151 -13.91 -12.67 -15.53
CA PRO A 151 -13.11 -13.73 -16.12
C PRO A 151 -12.27 -14.37 -15.03
N TYR A 152 -12.60 -15.61 -14.66
CA TYR A 152 -11.67 -16.51 -13.99
C TYR A 152 -10.56 -16.86 -14.99
N LYS A 153 -9.54 -16.00 -15.09
CA LYS A 153 -8.29 -16.38 -15.73
C LYS A 153 -7.60 -17.39 -14.82
N ARG A 154 -7.81 -18.67 -15.16
CA ARG A 154 -7.00 -19.79 -14.73
C ARG A 154 -5.57 -19.49 -15.22
N GLY A 155 -4.72 -18.96 -14.34
CA GLY A 155 -3.27 -18.90 -14.60
C GLY A 155 -2.70 -20.32 -14.66
N PRO A 156 -1.60 -20.53 -15.40
CA PRO A 156 -1.04 -21.86 -15.69
C PRO A 156 -0.70 -22.66 -14.45
#